data_AF-A0A267ESU2-F1
#
_entry.id   AF-A0A267ESU2-F1
#
_cell.length_a   1.000
_cell.length_b   1.000
_cell.length_c   1.000
_cell.angle_alpha   90.00
_cell.angle_beta   90.00
_cell.angle_gamma   90.00
#
_symmetry.space_group_name_H-M   'P 1'
#
loop_
_entity.id
_entity.type
_entity.pdbx_description
1 polymer ?
#
loop_
_entity_poly.entity_id
_entity_poly.type
_entity_poly.pdbx_seq_one_letter_code
_entity_poly.pdbx_strand_id
1 'polypeptide(L)'
;MKMSVFISSGLFSDLFYKQPLFSRSIFLTVFIGLLAISSALAEFLEDGEAASMEGAKSFFLKKEYSLSKPYHGSWDFGGTTLITSEYVRMTSDTASQSGSVWCTTPVTMRNWEAHLHFRVHGSASNLFGDGFAFWYVDPSNRFAGPVFGNQDQFRGLGVFFDTYSNHNGPHSHDHPYISAMVSNGSHSYDHDRDGTHSQLAGCTAKFRNRDHDTLAAISYVDNVLTVSTDIDNKGMWQRCLRVTNVRLPTHFIFGASAMTGDLSDNHDLLSIKIYEVDYPKRSSDIRDLTTDYRNIEPSAEASEPEREHVDQPVPSRWNGFRIFLLILFSLIGIAAVIVGLYFYYTKQEENRKRFY
;
A
#
# COMPACT_ATOMS: atom_id res chain seq x y z
N MET A 1 -25.87 -27.97 4.84
CA MET A 1 -26.77 -28.42 3.75
C MET A 1 -26.51 -27.48 2.57
N LYS A 2 -25.62 -27.86 1.65
CA LYS A 2 -25.20 -27.00 0.51
C LYS A 2 -26.27 -27.07 -0.58
N MET A 3 -26.91 -25.94 -0.87
CA MET A 3 -27.86 -25.82 -1.98
C MET A 3 -27.07 -25.32 -3.19
N SER A 4 -26.58 -26.25 -4.00
CA SER A 4 -25.92 -25.96 -5.28
C SER A 4 -26.99 -25.49 -6.28
N VAL A 5 -26.98 -24.20 -6.62
CA VAL A 5 -27.79 -23.65 -7.71
C VAL A 5 -27.11 -23.98 -9.03
N PHE A 6 -27.50 -25.09 -9.65
CA PHE A 6 -27.19 -25.35 -11.05
C PHE A 6 -28.12 -24.51 -11.92
N ILE A 7 -27.63 -23.37 -12.42
CA ILE A 7 -28.32 -22.62 -13.48
C ILE A 7 -28.00 -23.33 -14.80
N SER A 8 -29.00 -24.03 -15.34
CA SER A 8 -28.95 -24.62 -16.68
C SER A 8 -28.74 -23.53 -17.72
N SER A 9 -27.55 -23.52 -18.34
CA SER A 9 -27.17 -22.59 -19.42
C SER A 9 -27.96 -22.78 -20.74
N GLY A 10 -28.75 -23.86 -20.85
CA GLY A 10 -29.47 -24.22 -22.08
C GLY A 10 -30.86 -23.58 -22.26
N LEU A 11 -31.50 -23.10 -21.19
CA LEU A 11 -32.85 -22.49 -21.30
C LEU A 11 -32.83 -20.98 -21.60
N PHE A 12 -31.72 -20.31 -21.35
CA PHE A 12 -31.61 -18.84 -21.49
C PHE A 12 -31.31 -18.41 -22.94
N SER A 13 -30.62 -19.24 -23.71
CA SER A 13 -30.27 -18.94 -25.12
C SER A 13 -31.50 -18.83 -26.01
N ASP A 14 -32.52 -19.66 -25.78
CA ASP A 14 -33.70 -19.72 -26.64
C ASP A 14 -34.71 -18.59 -26.41
N LEU A 15 -34.76 -18.02 -25.20
CA LEU A 15 -35.58 -16.84 -24.91
C LEU A 15 -34.93 -15.53 -25.36
N PHE A 16 -33.59 -15.43 -25.30
CA PHE A 16 -32.86 -14.24 -25.74
C PHE A 16 -32.95 -14.05 -27.26
N TYR A 17 -32.98 -15.15 -28.03
CA TYR A 17 -32.91 -15.07 -29.49
C TYR A 17 -34.21 -14.51 -30.13
N LYS A 18 -35.38 -14.68 -29.50
CA LYS A 18 -36.69 -14.37 -30.10
C LYS A 18 -37.31 -13.00 -29.76
N GLN A 19 -36.62 -12.13 -29.02
CA GLN A 19 -37.16 -10.83 -28.59
C GLN A 19 -36.58 -9.65 -29.40
N PRO A 20 -37.36 -8.58 -29.68
CA PRO A 20 -36.90 -7.41 -30.44
C PRO A 20 -35.73 -6.71 -29.74
N LEU A 21 -34.83 -6.08 -30.52
CA LEU A 21 -33.53 -5.54 -30.08
C LEU A 21 -33.61 -4.64 -28.83
N PHE A 22 -34.69 -3.87 -28.70
CA PHE A 22 -34.94 -2.98 -27.56
C PHE A 22 -35.19 -3.75 -26.24
N SER A 23 -35.83 -4.92 -26.31
CA SER A 23 -36.10 -5.78 -25.17
C SER A 23 -34.84 -6.49 -24.64
N ARG A 24 -33.84 -6.75 -25.50
CA ARG A 24 -32.59 -7.39 -25.10
C ARG A 24 -31.71 -6.48 -24.23
N SER A 25 -31.69 -5.17 -24.52
CA SER A 25 -30.94 -4.19 -23.75
C SER A 25 -31.52 -3.99 -22.35
N ILE A 26 -32.85 -4.00 -22.22
CA ILE A 26 -33.55 -3.93 -20.93
C ILE A 26 -33.30 -5.21 -20.11
N PHE A 27 -33.38 -6.38 -20.73
CA PHE A 27 -33.08 -7.64 -20.03
C PHE A 27 -31.63 -7.71 -19.55
N LEU A 28 -30.67 -7.25 -20.35
CA LEU A 28 -29.25 -7.25 -19.98
C LEU A 28 -28.97 -6.29 -18.82
N THR A 29 -29.55 -5.09 -18.84
CA THR A 29 -29.37 -4.09 -17.76
C THR A 29 -30.01 -4.54 -16.44
N VAL A 30 -31.20 -5.15 -16.49
CA VAL A 30 -31.85 -5.72 -15.31
C VAL A 30 -31.04 -6.90 -14.75
N PHE A 31 -30.47 -7.74 -15.61
CA PHE A 31 -29.67 -8.89 -15.18
C PHE A 31 -28.34 -8.48 -14.54
N ILE A 32 -27.66 -7.47 -15.11
CA ILE A 32 -26.44 -6.88 -14.52
C ILE A 32 -26.77 -6.22 -13.17
N GLY A 33 -27.91 -5.51 -13.08
CA GLY A 33 -28.37 -4.93 -11.82
C GLY A 33 -28.64 -5.97 -10.74
N LEU A 34 -29.29 -7.09 -11.09
CA LEU A 34 -29.55 -8.20 -10.15
C LEU A 34 -28.25 -8.89 -9.69
N LEU A 35 -27.27 -9.06 -10.58
CA LEU A 35 -25.96 -9.60 -10.23
C LEU A 35 -25.19 -8.67 -9.29
N ALA A 36 -25.21 -7.36 -9.53
CA ALA A 36 -24.56 -6.37 -8.66
C ALA A 36 -25.24 -6.28 -7.28
N ILE A 37 -26.57 -6.40 -7.22
CA ILE A 37 -27.31 -6.45 -5.95
C ILE A 37 -26.97 -7.76 -5.22
N SER A 38 -26.85 -8.88 -5.93
CA SER A 38 -26.46 -10.17 -5.33
C SER A 38 -25.04 -10.15 -4.78
N SER A 39 -24.07 -9.50 -5.45
CA SER A 39 -22.70 -9.38 -4.94
C SER A 39 -22.63 -8.44 -3.74
N ALA A 40 -23.33 -7.30 -3.79
CA ALA A 40 -23.40 -6.37 -2.67
C ALA A 40 -24.12 -6.99 -1.46
N LEU A 41 -25.18 -7.78 -1.67
CA LEU A 41 -25.81 -8.55 -0.58
C LEU A 41 -24.87 -9.63 -0.05
N ALA A 42 -24.06 -10.29 -0.89
CA ALA A 42 -23.11 -11.29 -0.43
C ALA A 42 -22.01 -10.67 0.44
N GLU A 43 -21.45 -9.52 0.04
CA GLU A 43 -20.49 -8.75 0.84
C GLU A 43 -21.12 -8.27 2.16
N PHE A 44 -22.36 -7.76 2.12
CA PHE A 44 -23.06 -7.28 3.32
C PHE A 44 -23.47 -8.41 4.27
N LEU A 45 -23.79 -9.59 3.73
CA LEU A 45 -24.08 -10.78 4.52
C LEU A 45 -22.80 -11.42 5.09
N GLU A 46 -21.67 -11.39 4.38
CA GLU A 46 -20.36 -11.76 4.94
C GLU A 46 -19.95 -10.84 6.10
N ASP A 47 -20.13 -9.52 5.95
CA ASP A 47 -19.86 -8.56 7.02
C ASP A 47 -20.84 -8.74 8.21
N GLY A 48 -22.10 -9.06 7.94
CA GLY A 48 -23.14 -9.29 8.96
C GLY A 48 -23.00 -10.60 9.74
N GLU A 49 -22.58 -11.69 9.07
CA GLU A 49 -22.36 -12.99 9.72
C GLU A 49 -21.05 -13.00 10.53
N ALA A 50 -20.05 -12.21 10.14
CA ALA A 50 -18.84 -11.96 10.94
C ALA A 50 -19.14 -11.23 12.26
N ALA A 51 -20.09 -10.29 12.27
CA ALA A 51 -20.47 -9.53 13.46
C ALA A 51 -21.34 -10.33 14.47
N SER A 52 -22.02 -11.39 14.01
CA SER A 52 -23.04 -12.10 14.80
C SER A 52 -22.48 -13.25 15.67
N MET A 53 -21.22 -13.65 15.51
CA MET A 53 -20.70 -14.84 16.20
C MET A 53 -19.23 -14.75 16.66
N GLU A 54 -18.70 -13.54 16.87
CA GLU A 54 -17.45 -13.36 17.63
C GLU A 54 -17.78 -13.20 19.13
N GLY A 55 -17.42 -14.20 19.94
CA GLY A 55 -17.13 -13.88 21.34
C GLY A 55 -16.01 -12.83 21.40
N ALA A 56 -16.05 -11.94 22.38
CA ALA A 56 -15.13 -10.81 22.46
C ALA A 56 -13.66 -11.26 22.46
N LYS A 57 -12.84 -10.67 21.59
CA LYS A 57 -11.38 -10.81 21.61
C LYS A 57 -10.83 -10.24 22.92
N SER A 58 -9.91 -10.96 23.53
CA SER A 58 -9.21 -10.53 24.74
C SER A 58 -7.75 -10.21 24.40
N PHE A 59 -7.27 -9.06 24.88
CA PHE A 59 -5.93 -8.55 24.57
C PHE A 59 -5.07 -8.53 25.85
N PHE A 60 -3.95 -9.23 25.83
CA PHE A 60 -3.04 -9.33 26.97
C PHE A 60 -1.69 -8.70 26.64
N LEU A 61 -1.37 -7.57 27.27
CA LEU A 61 -0.10 -6.87 27.04
C LEU A 61 1.10 -7.75 27.44
N LYS A 62 2.02 -7.96 26.50
CA LYS A 62 3.29 -8.67 26.69
C LYS A 62 4.43 -7.66 26.79
N LYS A 63 4.82 -7.34 28.03
CA LYS A 63 5.84 -6.34 28.32
C LYS A 63 7.22 -6.74 27.80
N GLU A 64 7.52 -8.03 27.79
CA GLU A 64 8.75 -8.63 27.29
C GLU A 64 8.99 -8.39 25.79
N TYR A 65 7.91 -8.19 25.03
CA TYR A 65 7.95 -7.89 23.60
C TYR A 65 7.65 -6.41 23.30
N SER A 66 7.44 -5.57 24.32
CA SER A 66 7.01 -4.18 24.15
C SER A 66 8.17 -3.21 24.39
N LEU A 67 8.20 -2.12 23.61
CA LEU A 67 9.09 -0.98 23.78
C LEU A 67 8.26 0.22 24.29
N SER A 68 8.54 0.73 25.47
CA SER A 68 7.88 1.92 26.01
C SER A 68 8.75 2.63 27.02
N LYS A 69 8.52 3.93 27.25
CA LYS A 69 9.18 4.73 28.30
C LYS A 69 9.27 3.95 29.62
N PRO A 70 10.43 3.93 30.30
CA PRO A 70 11.66 4.68 30.02
C PRO A 70 12.61 3.99 29.02
N TYR A 71 12.11 3.08 28.19
CA TYR A 71 12.87 2.31 27.19
C TYR A 71 13.94 1.39 27.79
N HIS A 72 13.68 0.84 28.98
CA HIS A 72 14.48 -0.22 29.56
C HIS A 72 14.00 -1.60 29.10
N GLY A 73 14.92 -2.55 28.95
CA GLY A 73 14.58 -3.97 28.79
C GLY A 73 15.20 -4.63 27.56
N SER A 74 14.46 -5.60 27.02
CA SER A 74 14.88 -6.59 26.02
C SER A 74 14.90 -6.05 24.58
N TRP A 75 15.46 -4.86 24.36
CA TRP A 75 15.58 -4.26 23.03
C TRP A 75 17.02 -3.83 22.74
N ASP A 76 17.53 -4.26 21.59
CA ASP A 76 18.79 -3.80 21.03
C ASP A 76 18.54 -2.59 20.13
N PHE A 77 19.41 -1.58 20.22
CA PHE A 77 19.35 -0.36 19.40
C PHE A 77 20.58 -0.33 18.49
N GLY A 78 20.37 -0.10 17.20
CA GLY A 78 21.41 -0.14 16.17
C GLY A 78 21.44 1.10 15.28
N GLY A 79 22.57 1.28 14.60
CA GLY A 79 22.78 2.36 13.63
C GLY A 79 22.76 3.75 14.29
N THR A 80 22.01 4.66 13.70
CA THR A 80 21.89 6.08 14.09
C THR A 80 20.82 6.33 15.17
N THR A 81 20.27 5.26 15.74
CA THR A 81 19.18 5.34 16.71
C THR A 81 19.59 6.09 17.98
N LEU A 82 18.80 7.11 18.35
CA LEU A 82 18.97 7.92 19.55
C LEU A 82 17.79 7.73 20.51
N ILE A 83 18.10 7.49 21.78
CA ILE A 83 17.11 7.24 22.82
C ILE A 83 16.99 8.48 23.71
N THR A 84 15.77 8.95 23.94
CA THR A 84 15.45 10.03 24.89
C THR A 84 14.48 9.53 25.96
N SER A 85 14.12 10.37 26.93
CA SER A 85 13.03 10.04 27.87
C SER A 85 11.65 9.98 27.19
N GLU A 86 11.50 10.63 26.04
CA GLU A 86 10.20 10.85 25.39
C GLU A 86 9.97 9.98 24.16
N TYR A 87 11.02 9.58 23.44
CA TYR A 87 10.94 8.82 22.20
C TYR A 87 12.28 8.14 21.89
N VAL A 88 12.22 7.14 21.02
CA VAL A 88 13.36 6.52 20.35
C VAL A 88 13.36 7.00 18.90
N ARG A 89 14.36 7.80 18.52
CA ARG A 89 14.54 8.31 17.17
C ARG A 89 15.40 7.36 16.38
N MET A 90 14.86 6.67 15.37
CA MET A 90 15.63 5.76 14.53
C MET A 90 16.52 6.52 13.55
N THR A 91 16.02 7.58 12.92
CA THR A 91 16.79 8.48 12.07
C THR A 91 16.39 9.94 12.33
N SER A 92 17.33 10.86 12.12
CA SER A 92 17.09 12.31 12.21
C SER A 92 16.84 12.89 10.82
N ASP A 93 16.30 14.12 10.76
CA ASP A 93 16.14 14.94 9.54
C ASP A 93 17.49 15.39 8.98
N THR A 94 18.29 14.40 8.58
CA THR A 94 19.62 14.47 7.98
C THR A 94 19.76 13.32 6.98
N ALA A 95 20.48 13.55 5.90
CA ALA A 95 20.68 12.56 4.84
C ALA A 95 21.50 11.33 5.30
N SER A 96 21.33 10.22 4.58
CA SER A 96 22.15 9.00 4.70
C SER A 96 22.16 8.38 6.11
N GLN A 97 21.03 8.40 6.82
CA GLN A 97 20.89 7.77 8.13
C GLN A 97 20.25 6.39 7.99
N SER A 98 20.61 5.48 8.89
CA SER A 98 19.98 4.18 9.02
C SER A 98 19.97 3.80 10.50
N GLY A 99 18.82 3.43 11.04
CA GLY A 99 18.67 3.08 12.45
C GLY A 99 17.62 1.99 12.63
N SER A 100 17.79 1.18 13.67
CA SER A 100 16.87 0.09 13.97
C SER A 100 16.79 -0.21 15.46
N VAL A 101 15.67 -0.82 15.84
CA VAL A 101 15.40 -1.35 17.17
C VAL A 101 14.87 -2.77 17.05
N TRP A 102 15.39 -3.68 17.86
CA TRP A 102 15.07 -5.11 17.76
C TRP A 102 14.80 -5.72 19.11
N CYS A 103 13.67 -6.42 19.25
CA CYS A 103 13.38 -7.22 20.42
C CYS A 103 14.35 -8.41 20.49
N THR A 104 14.99 -8.62 21.63
CA THR A 104 15.95 -9.72 21.82
C THR A 104 15.29 -11.04 22.15
N THR A 105 13.98 -11.03 22.46
CA THR A 105 13.21 -12.22 22.86
C THR A 105 12.39 -12.75 21.68
N PRO A 106 12.57 -14.03 21.29
CA PRO A 106 11.72 -14.68 20.29
C PRO A 106 10.25 -14.78 20.73
N VAL A 107 9.36 -14.58 19.76
CA VAL A 107 7.91 -14.48 19.96
C VAL A 107 7.28 -15.86 19.92
N THR A 108 6.70 -16.32 21.03
CA THR A 108 6.14 -17.67 21.13
C THR A 108 4.63 -17.72 20.85
N MET A 109 3.93 -16.59 20.99
CA MET A 109 2.49 -16.54 20.71
C MET A 109 2.19 -16.54 19.22
N ARG A 110 1.10 -17.21 18.85
CA ARG A 110 0.64 -17.31 17.46
C ARG A 110 -0.20 -16.12 17.03
N ASN A 111 -1.04 -15.62 17.93
CA ASN A 111 -1.97 -14.54 17.67
C ASN A 111 -1.52 -13.31 18.45
N TRP A 112 -1.24 -12.23 17.74
CA TRP A 112 -0.69 -11.04 18.36
C TRP A 112 -1.18 -9.79 17.65
N GLU A 113 -1.15 -8.67 18.37
CA GLU A 113 -1.42 -7.35 17.84
C GLU A 113 -0.37 -6.37 18.35
N ALA A 114 0.29 -5.68 17.43
CA ALA A 114 1.27 -4.66 17.71
C ALA A 114 0.65 -3.28 17.56
N HIS A 115 0.67 -2.48 18.62
CA HIS A 115 0.29 -1.06 18.59
C HIS A 115 1.55 -0.21 18.51
N LEU A 116 1.73 0.46 17.39
CA LEU A 116 2.79 1.43 17.17
C LEU A 116 2.26 2.82 17.50
N HIS A 117 2.98 3.53 18.36
CA HIS A 117 2.83 4.96 18.56
C HIS A 117 4.08 5.64 18.05
N PHE A 118 3.95 6.38 16.96
CA PHE A 118 5.09 6.91 16.21
C PHE A 118 4.83 8.36 15.81
N ARG A 119 5.88 9.04 15.33
CA ARG A 119 5.81 10.34 14.66
C ARG A 119 6.82 10.36 13.53
N VAL A 120 6.37 10.80 12.36
CA VAL A 120 7.26 11.10 11.22
C VAL A 120 7.15 12.58 10.91
N HIS A 121 8.26 13.31 11.00
CA HIS A 121 8.26 14.76 10.84
C HIS A 121 9.59 15.31 10.35
N GLY A 122 9.53 16.39 9.59
CA GLY A 122 10.72 17.03 9.04
C GLY A 122 10.42 18.44 8.52
N SER A 123 11.49 19.18 8.30
CA SER A 123 11.45 20.60 7.92
C SER A 123 11.01 20.82 6.47
N ALA A 124 11.29 19.87 5.58
CA ALA A 124 10.94 19.96 4.18
C ALA A 124 9.43 19.75 3.94
N SER A 125 8.84 20.59 3.08
CA SER A 125 7.41 20.51 2.75
C SER A 125 7.10 19.50 1.64
N ASN A 126 8.00 19.35 0.66
CA ASN A 126 7.71 18.65 -0.60
C ASN A 126 8.68 17.52 -0.95
N LEU A 127 9.90 17.53 -0.41
CA LEU A 127 10.92 16.52 -0.66
C LEU A 127 11.37 15.96 0.69
N PHE A 128 10.94 14.74 0.99
CA PHE A 128 11.15 14.04 2.25
C PHE A 128 11.18 12.54 1.98
N GLY A 129 11.85 11.77 2.85
CA GLY A 129 12.02 10.34 2.63
C GLY A 129 12.91 9.66 3.68
N ASP A 130 13.03 8.34 3.66
CA ASP A 130 12.24 7.42 2.81
C ASP A 130 11.05 6.87 3.60
N GLY A 131 11.25 6.58 4.88
CA GLY A 131 10.20 6.12 5.77
C GLY A 131 10.75 5.21 6.86
N PHE A 132 9.85 4.40 7.43
CA PHE A 132 10.23 3.36 8.39
C PHE A 132 9.45 2.08 8.14
N ALA A 133 9.91 0.99 8.75
CA ALA A 133 9.28 -0.31 8.66
C ALA A 133 9.12 -0.92 10.05
N PHE A 134 8.02 -1.67 10.24
CA PHE A 134 7.85 -2.60 11.33
C PHE A 134 8.11 -4.02 10.84
N TRP A 135 8.76 -4.82 11.68
CA TRP A 135 9.26 -6.13 11.34
C TRP A 135 8.75 -7.20 12.29
N TYR A 136 8.44 -8.36 11.71
CA TYR A 136 8.34 -9.63 12.41
C TYR A 136 9.10 -10.68 11.59
N VAL A 137 10.38 -10.87 11.90
CA VAL A 137 11.33 -11.60 11.05
C VAL A 137 12.19 -12.59 11.82
N ASP A 138 12.80 -13.51 11.09
CA ASP A 138 13.78 -14.43 11.65
C ASP A 138 14.92 -13.65 12.35
N PRO A 139 15.38 -14.05 13.55
CA PRO A 139 16.43 -13.35 14.29
C PRO A 139 17.75 -13.15 13.52
N SER A 140 18.01 -13.98 12.51
CA SER A 140 19.17 -13.85 11.62
C SER A 140 19.03 -12.74 10.57
N ASN A 141 17.84 -12.15 10.39
CA ASN A 141 17.54 -11.12 9.40
C ASN A 141 17.46 -9.69 9.99
N ARG A 142 18.13 -9.43 11.11
CA ARG A 142 18.14 -8.12 11.81
C ARG A 142 19.31 -7.21 11.46
N PHE A 143 20.04 -7.52 10.39
CA PHE A 143 21.22 -6.78 9.97
C PHE A 143 20.83 -5.52 9.20
N ALA A 144 21.67 -4.48 9.27
CA ALA A 144 21.43 -3.25 8.52
C ALA A 144 21.47 -3.50 7.01
N GLY A 145 20.63 -2.78 6.27
CA GLY A 145 20.61 -2.87 4.81
C GLY A 145 19.66 -1.86 4.15
N PRO A 146 19.34 -2.07 2.87
CA PRO A 146 18.68 -1.07 2.03
C PRO A 146 17.16 -0.97 2.22
N VAL A 147 16.52 -1.92 2.93
CA VAL A 147 15.07 -1.97 3.04
C VAL A 147 14.64 -1.22 4.30
N PHE A 148 14.41 0.08 4.18
CA PHE A 148 14.11 0.97 5.32
C PHE A 148 15.08 0.78 6.51
N GLY A 149 16.36 0.50 6.22
CA GLY A 149 17.40 0.28 7.22
C GLY A 149 17.61 -1.18 7.64
N ASN A 150 16.77 -2.12 7.19
CA ASN A 150 16.96 -3.55 7.37
C ASN A 150 17.56 -4.22 6.11
N GLN A 151 18.11 -5.41 6.29
CA GLN A 151 18.62 -6.20 5.17
C GLN A 151 17.54 -6.58 4.17
N ASP A 152 17.97 -6.69 2.91
CA ASP A 152 17.16 -7.26 1.85
C ASP A 152 17.01 -8.79 2.03
N GLN A 153 16.09 -9.39 1.27
CA GLN A 153 15.82 -10.82 1.28
C GLN A 153 15.53 -11.33 2.71
N PHE A 154 14.76 -10.53 3.46
CA PHE A 154 14.35 -10.89 4.81
C PHE A 154 13.38 -12.07 4.80
N ARG A 155 13.36 -12.82 5.91
CA ARG A 155 12.44 -13.92 6.13
C ARG A 155 11.43 -13.52 7.20
N GLY A 156 10.17 -13.30 6.83
CA GLY A 156 9.08 -12.91 7.73
C GLY A 156 8.16 -11.85 7.12
N LEU A 157 7.64 -10.97 7.96
CA LEU A 157 6.75 -9.88 7.63
C LEU A 157 7.46 -8.53 7.76
N GLY A 158 7.33 -7.70 6.73
CA GLY A 158 7.61 -6.26 6.77
C GLY A 158 6.32 -5.47 6.55
N VAL A 159 6.06 -4.46 7.38
CA VAL A 159 5.01 -3.46 7.18
C VAL A 159 5.71 -2.11 7.00
N PHE A 160 5.61 -1.56 5.80
CA PHE A 160 6.33 -0.37 5.37
C PHE A 160 5.45 0.86 5.51
N PHE A 161 6.01 1.92 6.08
CA PHE A 161 5.41 3.24 6.21
C PHE A 161 6.25 4.18 5.33
N ASP A 162 5.94 4.15 4.04
CA ASP A 162 6.70 4.84 3.01
C ASP A 162 6.19 6.28 2.87
N THR A 163 7.11 7.24 2.91
CA THR A 163 6.80 8.66 2.76
C THR A 163 7.11 9.21 1.38
N TYR A 164 7.92 8.54 0.58
CA TYR A 164 8.41 9.08 -0.68
C TYR A 164 8.00 8.21 -1.87
N SER A 165 7.45 8.83 -2.91
CA SER A 165 7.15 8.09 -4.14
C SER A 165 8.40 8.01 -5.00
N ASN A 166 9.00 6.83 -5.11
CA ASN A 166 10.11 6.62 -6.04
C ASN A 166 9.63 6.52 -7.51
N HIS A 167 8.32 6.39 -7.74
CA HIS A 167 7.73 6.19 -9.06
C HIS A 167 6.81 7.33 -9.54
N ASN A 168 7.21 8.06 -10.59
CA ASN A 168 6.42 9.12 -11.25
C ASN A 168 5.57 8.62 -12.44
N GLY A 169 5.13 7.36 -12.42
CA GLY A 169 4.36 6.73 -13.51
C GLY A 169 2.84 6.77 -13.36
N PRO A 170 2.07 6.24 -14.34
CA PRO A 170 0.60 6.25 -14.39
C PRO A 170 -0.12 5.53 -13.23
N HIS A 171 0.64 4.95 -12.30
CA HIS A 171 0.17 4.12 -11.19
C HIS A 171 0.86 4.49 -9.87
N SER A 172 1.34 5.74 -9.74
CA SER A 172 1.82 6.32 -8.48
C SER A 172 0.67 6.36 -7.46
N HIS A 173 0.89 5.80 -6.27
CA HIS A 173 -0.02 5.97 -5.15
C HIS A 173 0.20 7.34 -4.52
N ASP A 174 -0.83 7.91 -3.86
CA ASP A 174 -0.60 9.09 -3.03
C ASP A 174 0.25 8.68 -1.81
N HIS A 175 1.46 9.23 -1.67
CA HIS A 175 2.29 9.05 -0.48
C HIS A 175 1.94 10.09 0.59
N PRO A 176 2.12 9.78 1.89
CA PRO A 176 2.65 8.53 2.43
C PRO A 176 1.73 7.30 2.25
N TYR A 177 2.34 6.15 2.01
CA TYR A 177 1.69 4.88 1.69
C TYR A 177 2.13 3.80 2.68
N ILE A 178 1.17 3.01 3.17
CA ILE A 178 1.42 1.88 4.05
C ILE A 178 1.22 0.61 3.25
N SER A 179 2.22 -0.26 3.21
CA SER A 179 2.15 -1.54 2.51
C SER A 179 2.68 -2.68 3.38
N ALA A 180 2.37 -3.92 3.01
CA ALA A 180 2.88 -5.10 3.70
C ALA A 180 3.45 -6.12 2.71
N MET A 181 4.54 -6.78 3.11
CA MET A 181 5.20 -7.85 2.38
C MET A 181 5.49 -9.02 3.30
N VAL A 182 5.21 -10.23 2.83
CA VAL A 182 5.66 -11.46 3.46
C VAL A 182 6.67 -12.14 2.55
N SER A 183 7.84 -12.44 3.08
CA SER A 183 8.95 -13.02 2.33
C SER A 183 9.52 -14.23 3.05
N ASN A 184 9.91 -15.24 2.27
CA ASN A 184 10.63 -16.42 2.75
C ASN A 184 12.17 -16.27 2.64
N GLY A 185 12.65 -15.11 2.17
CA GLY A 185 14.06 -14.81 1.93
C GLY A 185 14.56 -15.06 0.51
N SER A 186 13.69 -15.42 -0.43
CA SER A 186 14.10 -15.65 -1.84
C SER A 186 13.98 -14.42 -2.74
N HIS A 187 13.10 -13.47 -2.39
CA HIS A 187 12.82 -12.27 -3.18
C HIS A 187 13.47 -11.03 -2.58
N SER A 188 14.04 -10.19 -3.45
CA SER A 188 14.55 -8.86 -3.12
C SER A 188 13.40 -7.85 -3.06
N TYR A 189 13.49 -6.88 -2.15
CA TYR A 189 12.59 -5.74 -2.09
C TYR A 189 13.02 -4.68 -3.11
N ASP A 190 12.17 -4.44 -4.10
CA ASP A 190 12.42 -3.44 -5.14
C ASP A 190 12.12 -2.02 -4.63
N HIS A 191 13.13 -1.38 -4.04
CA HIS A 191 13.03 -0.01 -3.51
C HIS A 191 12.70 1.02 -4.60
N ASP A 192 13.21 0.84 -5.82
CA ASP A 192 13.00 1.77 -6.94
C ASP A 192 11.54 1.75 -7.45
N ARG A 193 10.75 0.76 -6.99
CA ARG A 193 9.35 0.56 -7.35
C ARG A 193 8.45 0.35 -6.14
N ASP A 194 8.85 0.87 -4.98
CA ASP A 194 8.09 0.87 -3.73
C ASP A 194 7.59 -0.53 -3.32
N GLY A 195 8.34 -1.59 -3.67
CA GLY A 195 8.01 -2.98 -3.34
C GLY A 195 6.77 -3.54 -4.05
N THR A 196 6.23 -2.84 -5.05
CA THR A 196 4.93 -3.16 -5.69
C THR A 196 4.80 -4.58 -6.24
N HIS A 197 5.90 -5.21 -6.67
CA HIS A 197 5.91 -6.60 -7.18
C HIS A 197 5.74 -7.67 -6.08
N SER A 198 6.02 -7.30 -4.83
CA SER A 198 5.95 -8.18 -3.66
C SER A 198 4.96 -7.69 -2.60
N GLN A 199 4.19 -6.66 -2.92
CA GLN A 199 3.18 -6.08 -2.04
C GLN A 199 1.96 -7.00 -1.95
N LEU A 200 1.55 -7.29 -0.72
CA LEU A 200 0.30 -8.03 -0.46
C LEU A 200 -0.93 -7.13 -0.63
N ALA A 201 -0.86 -5.96 -0.02
CA ALA A 201 -1.88 -4.90 -0.04
C ALA A 201 -1.29 -3.63 0.58
N GLY A 202 -1.97 -2.50 0.40
CA GLY A 202 -1.61 -1.26 1.07
C GLY A 202 -2.72 -0.20 1.04
N CYS A 203 -2.45 0.95 1.65
CA CYS A 203 -3.33 2.11 1.62
C CYS A 203 -2.55 3.43 1.74
N THR A 204 -3.09 4.50 1.19
CA THR A 204 -2.60 5.86 1.45
C THR A 204 -2.99 6.30 2.86
N ALA A 205 -2.02 6.76 3.65
CA ALA A 205 -2.24 7.27 5.00
C ALA A 205 -1.33 8.47 5.27
N LYS A 206 -1.91 9.67 5.40
CA LYS A 206 -1.13 10.91 5.55
C LYS A 206 -0.59 11.10 6.96
N PHE A 207 0.35 10.26 7.41
CA PHE A 207 0.85 10.24 8.80
C PHE A 207 1.98 11.24 9.10
N ARG A 208 2.59 11.85 8.08
CA ARG A 208 3.70 12.80 8.24
C ARG A 208 3.23 14.17 8.75
N ASN A 209 4.03 14.82 9.60
CA ASN A 209 3.85 16.19 10.10
C ASN A 209 2.47 16.43 10.74
N ARG A 210 1.97 15.45 11.50
CA ARG A 210 0.78 15.63 12.34
C ARG A 210 1.14 16.32 13.65
N ASP A 211 0.25 17.20 14.11
CA ASP A 211 0.36 17.94 15.38
C ASP A 211 -0.18 17.13 16.58
N HIS A 212 -0.65 15.91 16.32
CA HIS A 212 -1.20 14.96 17.28
C HIS A 212 -0.54 13.59 17.13
N ASP A 213 -0.92 12.68 18.03
CA ASP A 213 -0.40 11.32 18.05
C ASP A 213 -0.91 10.50 16.86
N THR A 214 0.01 9.82 16.17
CA THR A 214 -0.30 8.87 15.10
C THR A 214 -0.11 7.44 15.60
N LEU A 215 -1.13 6.61 15.39
CA LEU A 215 -1.17 5.22 15.84
C LEU A 215 -1.37 4.26 14.67
N ALA A 216 -0.72 3.09 14.75
CA ALA A 216 -1.00 1.96 13.87
C ALA A 216 -1.16 0.67 14.70
N ALA A 217 -2.14 -0.15 14.32
CA ALA A 217 -2.37 -1.49 14.86
C ALA A 217 -2.10 -2.52 13.77
N ILE A 218 -1.15 -3.42 14.01
CA ILE A 218 -0.79 -4.52 13.11
C ILE A 218 -1.18 -5.81 13.81
N SER A 219 -2.25 -6.44 13.33
CA SER A 219 -2.86 -7.61 13.95
C SER A 219 -2.62 -8.83 13.07
N TYR A 220 -2.08 -9.90 13.66
CA TYR A 220 -1.98 -11.21 13.03
C TYR A 220 -2.72 -12.23 13.90
N VAL A 221 -3.93 -12.56 13.48
CA VAL A 221 -4.84 -13.44 14.22
C VAL A 221 -5.47 -14.42 13.23
N ASP A 222 -5.43 -15.71 13.56
CA ASP A 222 -6.01 -16.76 12.72
C ASP A 222 -5.56 -16.72 11.24
N ASN A 223 -4.26 -16.54 11.01
CA ASN A 223 -3.66 -16.43 9.66
C ASN A 223 -4.21 -15.23 8.85
N VAL A 224 -4.78 -14.23 9.51
CA VAL A 224 -5.23 -12.98 8.89
C VAL A 224 -4.36 -11.84 9.38
N LEU A 225 -3.68 -11.17 8.45
CA LEU A 225 -2.96 -9.93 8.70
C LEU A 225 -3.90 -8.76 8.48
N THR A 226 -4.05 -7.89 9.47
CA THR A 226 -4.82 -6.65 9.36
C THR A 226 -3.95 -5.49 9.85
N VAL A 227 -3.83 -4.43 9.04
CA VAL A 227 -3.25 -3.17 9.48
C VAL A 227 -4.36 -2.13 9.56
N SER A 228 -4.44 -1.45 10.69
CA SER A 228 -5.36 -0.33 10.90
C SER A 228 -4.60 0.86 11.46
N THR A 229 -5.11 2.07 11.24
CA THR A 229 -4.45 3.30 11.70
C THR A 229 -5.45 4.26 12.35
N ASP A 230 -4.96 5.07 13.28
CA ASP A 230 -5.65 6.26 13.77
C ASP A 230 -4.70 7.44 13.54
N ILE A 231 -4.75 7.98 12.32
CA ILE A 231 -3.87 9.07 11.88
C ILE A 231 -4.45 10.44 12.21
N ASP A 232 -5.78 10.56 12.29
CA ASP A 232 -6.46 11.82 12.58
C ASP A 232 -6.78 12.01 14.07
N ASN A 233 -6.26 11.13 14.95
CA ASN A 233 -6.48 11.11 16.39
C ASN A 233 -7.98 11.19 16.77
N LYS A 234 -8.79 10.36 16.10
CA LYS A 234 -10.25 10.30 16.33
C LYS A 234 -10.63 9.23 17.35
N GLY A 235 -9.66 8.47 17.86
CA GLY A 235 -9.91 7.32 18.73
C GLY A 235 -10.60 6.17 18.01
N MET A 236 -10.54 6.14 16.67
CA MET A 236 -11.20 5.15 15.82
C MET A 236 -10.21 4.55 14.84
N TRP A 237 -10.04 3.24 14.91
CA TRP A 237 -9.20 2.50 13.97
C TRP A 237 -9.83 2.47 12.58
N GLN A 238 -9.10 2.98 11.60
CA GLN A 238 -9.43 2.87 10.18
C GLN A 238 -8.63 1.73 9.57
N ARG A 239 -9.32 0.74 8.99
CA ARG A 239 -8.67 -0.40 8.35
C ARG A 239 -7.92 0.06 7.10
N CYS A 240 -6.62 -0.18 7.06
CA CYS A 240 -5.73 0.10 5.93
C CYS A 240 -5.69 -1.09 4.96
N LEU A 241 -5.31 -2.26 5.46
CA LEU A 241 -5.25 -3.49 4.66
C LEU A 241 -5.71 -4.69 5.48
N ARG A 242 -6.19 -5.72 4.78
CA ARG A 242 -6.55 -7.02 5.35
C ARG A 242 -6.23 -8.12 4.36
N VAL A 243 -5.41 -9.08 4.78
CA VAL A 243 -4.95 -10.19 3.96
C VAL A 243 -5.18 -11.48 4.71
N THR A 244 -5.90 -12.41 4.10
CA THR A 244 -6.17 -13.75 4.65
C THR A 244 -5.14 -14.77 4.18
N ASN A 245 -5.08 -15.93 4.83
CA ASN A 245 -4.18 -17.03 4.49
C ASN A 245 -2.69 -16.64 4.53
N VAL A 246 -2.35 -15.70 5.40
CA VAL A 246 -0.96 -15.34 5.72
C VAL A 246 -0.42 -16.37 6.70
N ARG A 247 0.75 -16.94 6.41
CA ARG A 247 1.44 -17.91 7.25
C ARG A 247 2.71 -17.27 7.76
N LEU A 248 2.80 -17.08 9.07
CA LEU A 248 4.00 -16.56 9.75
C LEU A 248 4.46 -17.54 10.84
N PRO A 249 5.76 -17.87 10.88
CA PRO A 249 6.30 -18.77 11.90
C PRO A 249 6.27 -18.14 13.29
N THR A 250 6.26 -18.96 14.34
CA THR A 250 6.62 -18.52 15.69
C THR A 250 8.14 -18.47 15.84
N HIS A 251 8.61 -17.89 16.94
CA HIS A 251 10.02 -17.71 17.32
C HIS A 251 10.79 -16.72 16.43
N PHE A 252 10.09 -15.89 15.67
CA PHE A 252 10.64 -14.70 15.05
C PHE A 252 10.69 -13.57 16.08
N ILE A 253 11.32 -12.45 15.73
CA ILE A 253 11.47 -11.28 16.61
C ILE A 253 10.78 -10.07 16.01
N PHE A 254 10.27 -9.21 16.90
CA PHE A 254 9.78 -7.89 16.51
C PHE A 254 10.94 -6.92 16.33
N GLY A 255 10.76 -5.98 15.41
CA GLY A 255 11.67 -4.86 15.25
C GLY A 255 11.03 -3.69 14.53
N ALA A 256 11.76 -2.60 14.47
CA ALA A 256 11.47 -1.49 13.59
C ALA A 256 12.78 -0.90 13.08
N SER A 257 12.77 -0.37 11.87
CA SER A 257 13.92 0.33 11.29
C SER A 257 13.48 1.52 10.46
N ALA A 258 14.36 2.50 10.29
CA ALA A 258 14.16 3.61 9.38
C ALA A 258 15.43 3.93 8.61
N MET A 259 15.27 4.60 7.48
CA MET A 259 16.36 5.04 6.62
C MET A 259 16.05 6.39 6.01
N THR A 260 17.10 7.17 5.77
CA THR A 260 17.04 8.40 4.97
C THR A 260 18.08 8.31 3.86
N GLY A 261 17.66 8.61 2.63
CA GLY A 261 18.54 8.72 1.47
C GLY A 261 19.09 10.13 1.32
N ASP A 262 18.94 10.69 0.11
CA ASP A 262 19.18 12.12 -0.16
C ASP A 262 18.11 13.01 0.49
N LEU A 263 16.92 12.45 0.69
CA LEU A 263 15.83 13.04 1.43
C LEU A 263 15.80 12.51 2.86
N SER A 264 15.26 13.30 3.78
CA SER A 264 15.25 12.97 5.19
C SER A 264 13.97 13.34 5.90
N ASP A 265 13.74 12.64 7.01
CA ASP A 265 12.73 12.92 8.02
C ASP A 265 13.22 12.37 9.36
N ASN A 266 12.70 12.93 10.46
CA ASN A 266 12.81 12.30 11.76
C ASN A 266 11.80 11.15 11.85
N HIS A 267 12.27 9.99 12.29
CA HIS A 267 11.45 8.79 12.51
C HIS A 267 11.47 8.41 13.99
N ASP A 268 10.45 8.85 14.73
CA ASP A 268 10.36 8.70 16.17
C ASP A 268 9.36 7.61 16.57
N LEU A 269 9.77 6.68 17.44
CA LEU A 269 8.93 5.69 18.11
C LEU A 269 8.71 6.10 19.55
N LEU A 270 7.46 6.34 19.92
CA LEU A 270 7.05 6.62 21.30
C LEU A 270 6.73 5.32 22.06
N SER A 271 6.13 4.34 21.38
CA SER A 271 6.03 2.98 21.90
C SER A 271 5.72 1.94 20.82
N ILE A 272 6.09 0.70 21.10
CA ILE A 272 5.62 -0.52 20.46
C ILE A 272 5.00 -1.36 21.57
N LYS A 273 3.68 -1.53 21.59
CA LYS A 273 3.00 -2.37 22.59
C LYS A 273 2.49 -3.62 21.91
N ILE A 274 2.93 -4.78 22.38
CA ILE A 274 2.54 -6.06 21.84
C ILE A 274 1.50 -6.70 22.75
N TYR A 275 0.39 -7.14 22.18
CA TYR A 275 -0.65 -7.87 22.86
C TYR A 275 -0.72 -9.28 22.31
N GLU A 276 -0.82 -10.28 23.19
CA GLU A 276 -1.33 -11.59 22.80
C GLU A 276 -2.84 -11.49 22.67
N VAL A 277 -3.38 -12.03 21.58
CA VAL A 277 -4.82 -12.00 21.29
C VAL A 277 -5.40 -13.37 21.52
N ASP A 278 -6.26 -13.48 22.52
CA ASP A 278 -7.12 -14.64 22.68
C ASP A 278 -8.45 -14.38 21.99
N TYR A 279 -8.88 -15.34 21.18
CA TYR A 279 -10.12 -15.26 20.43
C TYR A 279 -10.84 -16.60 20.49
N PRO A 280 -12.18 -16.60 20.52
CA PRO A 280 -12.94 -17.83 20.59
C PRO A 280 -12.72 -18.65 19.32
N LYS A 281 -11.96 -19.73 19.45
CA LYS A 281 -11.73 -20.66 18.36
C LYS A 281 -13.04 -21.35 18.00
N ARG A 282 -13.35 -21.41 16.71
CA ARG A 282 -14.45 -22.25 16.21
C ARG A 282 -14.06 -23.71 16.44
N SER A 283 -14.98 -24.54 16.90
CA SER A 283 -14.75 -25.91 17.41
C SER A 283 -14.17 -26.93 16.41
N SER A 284 -13.65 -26.50 15.26
CA SER A 284 -13.12 -27.33 14.18
C SER A 284 -11.60 -27.25 13.96
N ASP A 285 -10.84 -26.46 14.72
CA ASP A 285 -9.38 -26.32 14.52
C ASP A 285 -8.54 -27.37 15.24
N ILE A 286 -8.83 -28.64 14.95
CA ILE A 286 -7.93 -29.77 15.29
C ILE A 286 -6.54 -29.55 14.66
N ARG A 287 -6.47 -28.82 13.54
CA ARG A 287 -5.22 -28.46 12.85
C ARG A 287 -4.25 -27.66 13.74
N ASP A 288 -4.74 -26.89 14.70
CA ASP A 288 -3.89 -26.04 15.54
C ASP A 288 -3.08 -26.86 16.56
N LEU A 289 -3.60 -28.02 16.99
CA LEU A 289 -2.94 -28.88 17.98
C LEU A 289 -1.79 -29.72 17.40
N THR A 290 -1.78 -29.95 16.08
CA THR A 290 -0.81 -30.84 15.42
C THR A 290 0.27 -30.12 14.62
N THR A 291 0.07 -28.84 14.31
CA THR A 291 1.01 -28.07 13.48
C THR A 291 2.09 -27.44 14.33
N ASP A 292 3.35 -27.73 14.02
CA ASP A 292 4.49 -27.02 14.57
C ASP A 292 4.70 -25.69 13.81
N TYR A 293 4.15 -24.61 14.37
CA TYR A 293 4.26 -23.27 13.81
C TYR A 293 5.67 -22.68 13.85
N ARG A 294 6.65 -23.34 14.48
CA ARG A 294 8.04 -22.86 14.44
C ARG A 294 8.69 -23.10 13.08
N ASN A 295 8.27 -24.15 12.37
CA ASN A 295 8.94 -24.65 11.17
C ASN A 295 8.16 -24.40 9.87
N ILE A 296 7.11 -23.57 9.91
CA ILE A 296 6.39 -23.20 8.69
C ILE A 296 7.21 -22.20 7.86
N GLU A 297 6.96 -22.15 6.56
CA GLU A 297 7.55 -21.16 5.66
C GLU A 297 6.67 -19.90 5.60
N PRO A 298 7.25 -18.69 5.76
CA PRO A 298 6.50 -17.45 5.56
C PRO A 298 5.92 -17.38 4.15
N SER A 299 4.61 -17.20 4.05
CA SER A 299 3.92 -17.12 2.76
C SER A 299 2.57 -16.42 2.89
N ALA A 300 2.07 -15.87 1.80
CA ALA A 300 0.74 -15.29 1.70
C ALA A 300 0.15 -15.61 0.32
N GLU A 301 -1.15 -15.92 0.27
CA GLU A 301 -1.84 -16.31 -0.97
C GLU A 301 -2.25 -15.10 -1.83
N ALA A 302 -2.36 -13.92 -1.22
CA ALA A 302 -2.64 -12.68 -1.91
C ALA A 302 -1.33 -11.99 -2.32
N SER A 303 -0.90 -12.21 -3.56
CA SER A 303 -0.13 -11.19 -4.28
C SER A 303 -1.16 -10.33 -4.99
N GLU A 304 -1.07 -8.99 -4.88
CA GLU A 304 -1.69 -8.17 -5.92
C GLU A 304 -1.21 -8.70 -7.29
N PRO A 305 -2.07 -8.80 -8.31
CA PRO A 305 -1.67 -9.34 -9.61
C PRO A 305 -0.45 -8.59 -10.13
N GLU A 306 0.57 -9.33 -10.55
CA GLU A 306 1.82 -8.82 -11.12
C GLU A 306 1.47 -7.80 -12.20
N ARG A 307 1.75 -6.51 -11.93
CA ARG A 307 1.30 -5.43 -12.80
C ARG A 307 2.22 -5.38 -14.02
N GLU A 308 1.65 -5.70 -15.19
CA GLU A 308 2.37 -5.71 -16.46
C GLU A 308 3.02 -4.34 -16.72
N HIS A 309 4.32 -4.38 -17.03
CA HIS A 309 5.10 -3.19 -17.34
C HIS A 309 4.62 -2.54 -18.64
N VAL A 310 4.13 -1.30 -18.56
CA VAL A 310 4.18 -0.38 -19.69
C VAL A 310 5.49 0.39 -19.58
N ASP A 311 6.55 -0.11 -20.21
CA ASP A 311 7.72 0.71 -20.49
C ASP A 311 7.24 1.96 -21.22
N GLN A 312 7.33 3.13 -20.59
CA GLN A 312 7.03 4.36 -21.29
C GLN A 312 8.04 4.48 -22.44
N PRO A 313 7.61 4.54 -23.71
CA PRO A 313 8.54 4.81 -24.78
C PRO A 313 9.16 6.17 -24.49
N VAL A 314 10.49 6.20 -24.38
CA VAL A 314 11.30 7.41 -24.22
C VAL A 314 10.69 8.48 -25.13
N PRO A 315 10.19 9.62 -24.60
CA PRO A 315 9.50 10.59 -25.44
C PRO A 315 10.48 11.01 -26.52
N SER A 316 10.23 10.59 -27.76
CA SER A 316 11.18 10.87 -28.83
C SER A 316 11.28 12.39 -28.94
N ARG A 317 12.46 12.92 -28.61
CA ARG A 317 12.81 14.35 -28.74
C ARG A 317 12.50 14.87 -30.17
N TRP A 318 12.39 13.95 -31.13
CA TRP A 318 12.01 14.17 -32.51
C TRP A 318 10.53 14.53 -32.75
N ASN A 319 9.58 14.11 -31.90
CA ASN A 319 8.15 14.41 -32.14
C ASN A 319 7.81 15.87 -31.80
N GLY A 320 8.38 16.42 -30.73
CA GLY A 320 8.17 17.82 -30.34
C GLY A 320 8.70 18.81 -31.38
N PHE A 321 9.88 18.53 -31.94
CA PHE A 321 10.48 19.36 -32.99
C PHE A 321 9.67 19.31 -34.30
N ARG A 322 9.14 18.14 -34.68
CA ARG A 322 8.26 18.00 -35.85
C ARG A 322 6.95 18.77 -35.67
N ILE A 323 6.31 18.67 -34.50
CA ILE A 323 5.07 19.41 -34.19
C ILE A 323 5.32 20.92 -34.22
N PHE A 324 6.43 21.38 -33.64
CA PHE A 324 6.83 22.79 -33.67
C PHE A 324 7.00 23.31 -35.11
N LEU A 325 7.69 22.56 -35.97
CA LEU A 325 7.87 22.94 -37.37
C LEU A 325 6.55 22.99 -38.15
N LEU A 326 5.64 22.04 -37.92
CA LEU A 326 4.32 22.04 -38.58
C LEU A 326 3.50 23.28 -38.21
N ILE A 327 3.50 23.67 -36.93
CA ILE A 327 2.81 24.87 -36.46
C ILE A 327 3.45 26.13 -37.08
N LEU A 328 4.78 26.20 -37.11
CA LEU A 328 5.52 27.33 -37.68
C LEU A 328 5.21 27.52 -39.18
N PHE A 329 5.26 26.45 -39.98
CA PHE A 329 4.94 26.52 -41.40
C PHE A 329 3.47 26.84 -41.66
N SER A 330 2.55 26.37 -40.81
CA SER A 330 1.13 26.74 -40.83
C SER A 330 0.95 28.26 -40.66
N LEU A 331 1.61 28.86 -39.67
CA LEU A 331 1.50 30.29 -39.40
C LEU A 331 2.09 31.14 -40.54
N ILE A 332 3.21 30.72 -41.11
CA ILE A 332 3.82 31.37 -42.28
C ILE A 332 2.88 31.29 -43.49
N GLY A 333 2.24 30.14 -43.71
CA GLY A 333 1.26 29.95 -44.79
C GLY A 333 0.06 30.88 -44.63
N ILE A 334 -0.49 31.00 -43.43
CA ILE A 334 -1.62 31.91 -43.14
C ILE A 334 -1.22 33.36 -43.39
N ALA A 335 -0.04 33.79 -42.93
CA ALA A 335 0.47 35.14 -43.17
C ALA A 335 0.63 35.44 -44.67
N ALA A 336 1.13 34.49 -45.45
CA ALA A 336 1.27 34.63 -46.90
C ALA A 336 -0.08 34.78 -47.62
N VAL A 337 -1.11 34.04 -47.18
CA VAL A 337 -2.47 34.16 -47.72
C VAL A 337 -3.07 35.53 -47.39
N ILE A 338 -2.89 36.03 -46.17
CA ILE A 338 -3.38 37.36 -45.77
C ILE A 338 -2.72 38.45 -46.62
N VAL A 339 -1.40 38.39 -46.80
CA VAL A 339 -0.65 39.34 -47.64
C VAL A 339 -1.09 39.23 -49.11
N GLY A 340 -1.27 38.01 -49.61
CA GLY A 340 -1.76 37.77 -50.98
C GLY A 340 -3.16 38.35 -51.22
N LEU A 341 -4.08 38.16 -50.28
CA LEU A 341 -5.42 38.75 -50.32
C LEU A 341 -5.34 40.28 -50.25
N TYR A 342 -4.51 40.85 -49.38
CA TYR A 342 -4.31 42.29 -49.29
C TYR A 342 -3.82 42.89 -50.62
N PHE A 343 -2.84 42.25 -51.27
CA PHE A 343 -2.36 42.66 -52.60
C PHE A 343 -3.40 42.48 -53.70
N TYR A 344 -4.21 41.41 -53.64
CA TYR A 344 -5.30 41.20 -54.58
C TYR A 344 -6.38 42.28 -54.47
N TYR A 345 -6.82 42.58 -53.24
CA TYR A 345 -7.81 43.62 -52.97
C TYR A 345 -7.32 45.02 -53.40
N THR A 346 -6.10 45.39 -53.04
CA THR A 346 -5.51 46.68 -53.43
C THR A 346 -5.39 46.80 -54.96
N LYS A 347 -4.97 45.74 -55.66
CA LYS A 347 -4.90 45.72 -57.13
C LYS A 347 -6.28 45.78 -57.80
N GLN A 348 -7.29 45.16 -57.21
CA GLN A 348 -8.67 45.24 -57.70
C GLN A 348 -9.23 46.67 -57.55
N GLU A 349 -8.86 47.37 -56.48
CA GLU A 349 -9.23 48.76 -56.25
C GLU A 349 -8.56 49.72 -57.25
N GLU A 350 -7.28 49.52 -57.56
CA GLU A 350 -6.58 50.27 -58.61
C GLU A 350 -7.16 50.04 -60.01
N ASN A 351 -7.51 48.79 -60.35
CA ASN A 351 -8.15 48.48 -61.62
C ASN A 351 -9.55 49.12 -61.73
N ARG A 352 -10.32 49.20 -60.63
CA ARG A 352 -11.59 49.92 -60.58
C ARG A 352 -11.44 51.43 -60.80
N LYS A 353 -10.32 52.02 -60.35
CA LYS A 353 -10.02 53.45 -60.52
C LYS A 353 -9.56 53.82 -61.95
N ARG A 354 -9.25 52.85 -62.82
CA ARG A 354 -8.89 53.09 -64.23
C ARG A 354 -10.08 53.10 -65.21
N PHE A 355 -11.30 52.82 -64.73
CA PHE A 355 -12.52 52.80 -65.55
C PHE A 355 -13.51 53.94 -65.22
N TYR A 356 -13.06 54.97 -64.49
CA TYR A 356 -13.79 56.22 -64.26
C TYR A 356 -13.05 57.40 -64.87
#